data_AF-A0A916JCT2-F1
#
_entry.id   AF-A0A916JCT2-F1
#
_cell.length_a   1.000
_cell.length_b   1.000
_cell.length_c   1.000
_cell.angle_alpha   90.00
_cell.angle_beta   90.00
_cell.angle_gamma   90.00
#
_symmetry.space_group_name_H-M   'P 1'
#
loop_
_entity.id
_entity.type
_entity.pdbx_description
1 polymer ?
#
loop_
_entity_poly.entity_id
_entity_poly.type
_entity_poly.pdbx_seq_one_letter_code
_entity_poly.pdbx_strand_id
1 'polypeptide(L)'
;MSSIKPYLQLTRPANLVTAVADILAGLAIAQFTFSDFSPACLVLATLGLYGGGVVMNDVFDAKLDAIERPERAIPSGKVSLQAATFLGITLLFAGVLFAALFSFESGVIAMIIAVLTVVYNRFAKHHVFFGPLVMGMCRGGNLILGMSVFPESVQQYGWIALVPIAYIGAITLISQDEVHGGKKRTLYIAALLYFAVLSVQITVASDKGNLVPALPFILLHTWLIGRPLWNAIQNPVGPLIGKAVKAGVISLIVMNASWCMAFGLWPVALAVLALLPLSILLAKVFAVT
;
A
#
# COMPACT_ATOMS: atom_id res chain seq x y z
N MET A 1 11.28 1.71 30.09
CA MET A 1 10.66 0.93 28.99
C MET A 1 10.08 1.84 27.88
N SER A 2 10.62 3.04 27.67
CA SER A 2 10.05 4.07 26.76
C SER A 2 10.66 4.13 25.36
N SER A 3 11.64 3.28 25.01
CA SER A 3 12.41 3.46 23.77
C SER A 3 11.79 2.84 22.51
N ILE A 4 10.98 1.77 22.60
CA ILE A 4 10.53 1.02 21.39
C ILE A 4 9.34 1.68 20.68
N LYS A 5 8.41 2.28 21.43
CA LYS A 5 7.17 2.85 20.87
C LYS A 5 7.43 3.92 19.79
N PRO A 6 8.40 4.85 19.95
CA PRO A 6 8.74 5.80 18.89
C PRO A 6 9.24 5.13 17.60
N TYR A 7 10.03 4.05 17.68
CA TYR A 7 10.47 3.32 16.49
C TYR A 7 9.31 2.59 15.81
N LEU A 8 8.41 1.98 16.58
CA LEU A 8 7.19 1.37 16.01
C LEU A 8 6.25 2.42 15.40
N GLN A 9 6.25 3.65 15.90
CA GLN A 9 5.49 4.74 15.28
C GLN A 9 6.04 5.09 13.88
N LEU A 10 7.37 5.09 13.72
CA LEU A 10 8.01 5.38 12.43
C LEU A 10 7.66 4.34 11.34
N THR A 11 7.36 3.09 11.70
CA THR A 11 7.05 2.04 10.70
C THR A 11 5.58 2.02 10.27
N ARG A 12 4.72 2.86 10.86
CA ARG A 12 3.26 2.95 10.60
C ARG A 12 2.58 1.57 10.49
N PRO A 13 2.42 0.84 11.61
CA PRO A 13 1.99 -0.56 11.63
C PRO A 13 0.66 -0.84 10.92
N ALA A 14 -0.29 0.10 10.98
CA ALA A 14 -1.57 -0.01 10.29
C ALA A 14 -1.39 -0.17 8.76
N ASN A 15 -0.37 0.47 8.20
CA ASN A 15 -0.09 0.45 6.78
C ASN A 15 0.76 -0.78 6.39
N LEU A 16 1.63 -1.27 7.27
CA LEU A 16 2.34 -2.54 7.08
C LEU A 16 1.38 -3.70 6.82
N VAL A 17 0.27 -3.73 7.55
CA VAL A 17 -0.79 -4.73 7.36
C VAL A 17 -1.36 -4.69 5.94
N THR A 18 -1.51 -3.48 5.36
CA THR A 18 -1.94 -3.38 3.96
C THR A 18 -0.88 -3.96 3.03
N ALA A 19 0.42 -3.76 3.26
CA ALA A 19 1.49 -4.28 2.41
C ALA A 19 1.52 -5.82 2.38
N VAL A 20 1.25 -6.45 3.53
CA VAL A 20 1.06 -7.91 3.61
C VAL A 20 -0.13 -8.37 2.74
N ALA A 21 -1.22 -7.59 2.70
CA ALA A 21 -2.37 -7.91 1.87
C ALA A 21 -2.03 -7.97 0.37
N ASP A 22 -1.08 -7.17 -0.14
CA ASP A 22 -0.68 -7.27 -1.54
C ASP A 22 0.06 -8.58 -1.82
N ILE A 23 0.98 -8.98 -0.94
CA ILE A 23 1.73 -10.23 -1.11
C ILE A 23 0.75 -11.41 -1.16
N LEU A 24 -0.21 -11.45 -0.22
CA LEU A 24 -1.23 -12.50 -0.18
C LEU A 24 -2.13 -12.49 -1.43
N ALA A 25 -2.48 -11.32 -1.95
CA ALA A 25 -3.20 -11.21 -3.22
C ALA A 25 -2.35 -11.68 -4.41
N GLY A 26 -1.07 -11.35 -4.46
CA GLY A 26 -0.16 -11.80 -5.49
C GLY A 26 0.02 -13.33 -5.49
N LEU A 27 0.15 -13.93 -4.31
CA LEU A 27 0.16 -15.38 -4.13
C LEU A 27 -1.15 -16.03 -4.62
N ALA A 28 -2.30 -15.42 -4.33
CA ALA A 28 -3.59 -15.91 -4.81
C ALA A 28 -3.74 -15.79 -6.33
N ILE A 29 -3.31 -14.67 -6.93
CA ILE A 29 -3.28 -14.49 -8.38
C ILE A 29 -2.39 -15.55 -9.04
N ALA A 30 -1.25 -15.87 -8.41
CA ALA A 30 -0.35 -16.94 -8.83
C ALA A 30 -0.87 -18.35 -8.58
N GLN A 31 -2.07 -18.52 -8.01
CA GLN A 31 -2.65 -19.81 -7.65
C GLN A 31 -1.78 -20.63 -6.68
N PHE A 32 -1.03 -19.95 -5.80
CA PHE A 32 -0.20 -20.63 -4.82
C PHE A 32 -1.06 -21.43 -3.83
N THR A 33 -0.78 -22.73 -3.72
CA THR A 33 -1.39 -23.59 -2.72
C THR A 33 -0.62 -23.46 -1.41
N PHE A 34 -1.28 -22.97 -0.36
CA PHE A 34 -0.68 -22.78 0.98
C PHE A 34 -0.47 -24.11 1.73
N SER A 35 0.26 -25.04 1.11
CA SER A 35 0.65 -26.33 1.70
C SER A 35 1.85 -26.22 2.63
N ASP A 36 2.61 -25.13 2.53
CA ASP A 36 3.77 -24.84 3.37
C ASP A 36 3.93 -23.33 3.65
N PHE A 37 4.96 -22.99 4.42
CA PHE A 37 5.32 -21.62 4.79
C PHE A 37 6.41 -21.01 3.91
N SER A 38 6.69 -21.58 2.72
CA SER A 38 7.75 -21.08 1.83
C SER A 38 7.61 -19.59 1.46
N PRO A 39 6.41 -18.99 1.29
CA PRO A 39 6.29 -17.58 0.97
C PRO A 39 6.48 -16.64 2.18
N ALA A 40 6.78 -17.15 3.38
CA ALA A 40 7.02 -16.31 4.56
C ALA A 40 8.14 -15.30 4.33
N CYS A 41 9.15 -15.65 3.51
CA CYS A 41 10.21 -14.73 3.10
C CYS A 41 9.68 -13.52 2.33
N LEU A 42 8.66 -13.69 1.48
CA LEU A 42 8.04 -12.58 0.73
C LEU A 42 7.22 -11.66 1.65
N VAL A 43 6.59 -12.22 2.69
CA VAL A 43 5.90 -11.44 3.73
C VAL A 43 6.91 -10.63 4.56
N LEU A 44 8.03 -11.24 4.97
CA LEU A 44 9.11 -10.52 5.65
C LEU A 44 9.74 -9.46 4.75
N ALA A 45 9.87 -9.75 3.45
CA ALA A 45 10.38 -8.80 2.46
C ALA A 45 9.51 -7.54 2.40
N THR A 46 8.19 -7.68 2.25
CA THR A 46 7.29 -6.51 2.19
C THR A 46 7.27 -5.71 3.49
N LEU A 47 7.36 -6.37 4.66
CA LEU A 47 7.45 -5.68 5.95
C LEU A 47 8.72 -4.82 6.05
N GLY A 48 9.86 -5.35 5.57
CA GLY A 48 11.12 -4.61 5.50
C GLY A 48 11.07 -3.46 4.48
N LEU A 49 10.61 -3.73 3.25
CA LEU A 49 10.53 -2.74 2.19
C LEU A 49 9.58 -1.58 2.55
N TYR A 50 8.37 -1.89 2.99
CA TYR A 50 7.39 -0.87 3.36
C TYR A 50 7.80 -0.14 4.64
N GLY A 51 8.21 -0.88 5.67
CA GLY A 51 8.64 -0.30 6.94
C GLY A 51 9.85 0.62 6.77
N GLY A 52 10.86 0.15 6.03
CA GLY A 52 12.04 0.95 5.69
C GLY A 52 11.69 2.16 4.84
N GLY A 53 10.78 2.01 3.87
CA GLY A 53 10.31 3.11 3.03
C GLY A 53 9.62 4.23 3.78
N VAL A 54 8.76 3.89 4.74
CA VAL A 54 8.07 4.87 5.59
C VAL A 54 9.02 5.53 6.57
N VAL A 55 9.93 4.77 7.19
CA VAL A 55 10.97 5.37 8.06
C VAL A 55 11.83 6.35 7.27
N MET A 56 12.24 5.99 6.05
CA MET A 56 13.00 6.88 5.17
C MET A 56 12.20 8.10 4.75
N ASN A 57 10.88 7.99 4.57
CA ASN A 57 10.01 9.14 4.29
C ASN A 57 10.14 10.21 5.39
N ASP A 58 9.97 9.80 6.66
CA ASP A 58 10.12 10.69 7.83
C ASP A 58 11.56 11.25 7.95
N VAL A 59 12.58 10.47 7.58
CA VAL A 59 13.99 10.93 7.55
C VAL A 59 14.19 12.05 6.53
N PHE A 60 13.64 11.91 5.31
CA PHE A 60 13.74 12.94 4.28
C PHE A 60 12.90 14.19 4.62
N ASP A 61 11.80 14.01 5.36
CA ASP A 61 10.91 15.09 5.80
C ASP A 61 11.30 15.73 7.14
N ALA A 62 12.32 15.25 7.84
CA ALA A 62 12.67 15.71 9.19
C ALA A 62 12.78 17.24 9.34
N LYS A 63 13.30 17.95 8.32
CA LYS A 63 13.38 19.43 8.34
C LYS A 63 12.02 20.10 8.13
N LEU A 64 11.20 19.56 7.25
CA LEU A 64 9.85 20.06 6.97
C LEU A 64 8.94 19.79 8.18
N ASP A 65 9.01 18.57 8.71
CA ASP A 65 8.26 18.15 9.89
C ASP A 65 8.63 18.94 11.15
N ALA A 66 9.87 19.43 11.27
CA ALA A 66 10.25 20.31 12.37
C ALA A 66 9.47 21.64 12.38
N ILE A 67 8.96 22.07 11.22
CA ILE A 67 8.16 23.28 11.07
C ILE A 67 6.67 22.94 11.16
N GLU A 68 6.21 21.93 10.42
CA GLU A 68 4.78 21.63 10.27
C GLU A 68 4.21 20.75 11.39
N ARG A 69 5.02 19.82 11.92
CA ARG A 69 4.60 18.74 12.86
C ARG A 69 5.70 18.43 13.88
N PRO A 70 6.09 19.41 14.73
CA PRO A 70 7.22 19.28 15.66
C PRO A 70 7.05 18.16 16.69
N GLU A 71 5.84 17.65 16.88
CA GLU A 71 5.51 16.53 17.78
C GLU A 71 5.98 15.15 17.28
N ARG A 72 6.32 15.02 15.98
CA ARG A 72 6.78 13.78 15.34
C ARG A 72 8.09 13.26 15.96
N ALA A 73 8.33 11.96 15.83
CA ALA A 73 9.39 11.27 16.57
C ALA A 73 10.82 11.78 16.28
N ILE A 74 11.12 12.15 15.03
CA ILE A 74 12.44 12.67 14.64
C ILE A 74 12.59 14.14 15.07
N PRO A 75 11.70 15.09 14.71
CA PRO A 75 11.84 16.49 15.12
C PRO A 75 11.76 16.70 16.64
N SER A 76 10.93 15.92 17.34
CA SER A 76 10.79 16.01 18.80
C SER A 76 11.96 15.37 19.56
N GLY A 77 12.98 14.85 18.86
CA GLY A 77 14.15 14.20 19.46
C GLY A 77 13.90 12.84 20.13
N LYS A 78 12.71 12.23 19.97
CA LYS A 78 12.41 10.90 20.54
C LYS A 78 13.22 9.80 19.83
N VAL A 79 13.55 10.01 18.56
CA VAL A 79 14.46 9.18 17.77
C VAL A 79 15.43 10.11 17.06
N SER A 80 16.74 9.85 17.14
CA SER A 80 17.73 10.67 16.42
C SER A 80 17.63 10.43 14.91
N LEU A 81 17.95 11.45 14.11
CA LEU A 81 17.95 11.34 12.64
C LEU A 81 18.86 10.21 12.15
N GLN A 82 20.03 10.03 12.78
CA GLN A 82 20.97 8.96 12.47
C GLN A 82 20.38 7.56 12.77
N ALA A 83 19.72 7.39 13.92
CA ALA A 83 19.09 6.11 14.28
C ALA A 83 17.92 5.78 13.34
N ALA A 84 17.09 6.76 12.99
CA ALA A 84 16.01 6.58 12.03
C ALA A 84 16.56 6.23 10.63
N THR A 85 17.64 6.88 10.18
CA THR A 85 18.29 6.59 8.89
C THR A 85 18.85 5.17 8.87
N PHE A 86 19.55 4.75 9.93
CA PHE A 86 20.08 3.39 10.06
C PHE A 86 18.96 2.35 10.05
N LEU A 87 17.87 2.59 10.80
CA LEU A 87 16.70 1.70 10.78
C LEU A 87 16.10 1.59 9.39
N GLY A 88 15.85 2.71 8.70
CA GLY A 88 15.27 2.74 7.36
C GLY A 88 16.09 1.96 6.35
N ILE A 89 17.41 2.18 6.30
CA ILE A 89 18.34 1.45 5.43
C ILE A 89 18.36 -0.04 5.75
N THR A 90 18.42 -0.40 7.05
CA THR A 90 18.47 -1.79 7.49
C THR A 90 17.20 -2.54 7.10
N LEU A 91 16.04 -1.93 7.27
CA LEU A 91 14.75 -2.52 6.88
C LEU A 91 14.63 -2.69 5.36
N LEU A 92 15.04 -1.70 4.56
CA LEU A 92 15.08 -1.84 3.10
C LEU A 92 16.01 -2.96 2.65
N PHE A 93 17.23 -3.00 3.20
CA PHE A 93 18.20 -4.05 2.89
C PHE A 93 17.69 -5.44 3.31
N ALA A 94 17.15 -5.58 4.52
CA ALA A 94 16.54 -6.83 4.99
C ALA A 94 15.37 -7.25 4.08
N GLY A 95 14.56 -6.29 3.63
CA GLY A 95 13.47 -6.53 2.68
C GLY A 95 13.95 -7.17 1.38
N VAL A 96 15.00 -6.60 0.78
CA VAL A 96 15.63 -7.14 -0.44
C VAL A 96 16.28 -8.50 -0.17
N LEU A 97 16.97 -8.65 0.96
CA LEU A 97 17.62 -9.90 1.33
C LEU A 97 16.61 -11.04 1.47
N PHE A 98 15.50 -10.83 2.20
CA PHE A 98 14.47 -11.86 2.34
C PHE A 98 13.84 -12.25 1.01
N ALA A 99 13.62 -11.30 0.10
CA ALA A 99 13.13 -11.60 -1.24
C ALA A 99 14.16 -12.41 -2.05
N ALA A 100 15.44 -12.05 -1.97
CA ALA A 100 16.53 -12.76 -2.67
C ALA A 100 16.76 -14.18 -2.11
N LEU A 101 16.53 -14.39 -0.81
CA LEU A 101 16.56 -15.71 -0.18
C LEU A 101 15.43 -16.61 -0.68
N PHE A 102 14.31 -16.03 -1.11
CA PHE A 102 13.23 -16.78 -1.74
C PHE A 102 13.58 -17.14 -3.19
N SER A 103 13.90 -16.15 -4.04
CA SER A 103 14.36 -16.37 -5.40
C SER A 103 15.12 -15.17 -5.97
N PHE A 104 15.96 -15.39 -6.98
CA PHE A 104 16.69 -14.31 -7.66
C PHE A 104 15.73 -13.26 -8.25
N GLU A 105 14.65 -13.71 -8.91
CA GLU A 105 13.64 -12.81 -9.48
C GLU A 105 12.96 -11.95 -8.41
N SER A 106 12.57 -12.56 -7.28
CA SER A 106 11.97 -11.83 -6.15
C SER A 106 12.95 -10.79 -5.59
N GLY A 107 14.24 -11.13 -5.50
CA GLY A 107 15.29 -10.20 -5.11
C GLY A 107 15.42 -8.99 -6.06
N VAL A 108 15.35 -9.21 -7.38
CA VAL A 108 15.36 -8.13 -8.37
C VAL A 108 14.13 -7.24 -8.24
N ILE A 109 12.94 -7.82 -8.09
CA ILE A 109 11.69 -7.07 -7.89
C ILE A 109 11.77 -6.23 -6.62
N ALA A 110 12.23 -6.81 -5.50
CA ALA A 110 12.40 -6.12 -4.24
C ALA A 110 13.42 -4.97 -4.34
N MET A 111 14.53 -5.17 -5.06
CA MET A 111 15.52 -4.12 -5.32
C MET A 111 14.90 -2.95 -6.09
N ILE A 112 14.10 -3.23 -7.12
CA ILE A 112 13.38 -2.19 -7.88
C ILE A 112 12.43 -1.42 -6.96
N ILE A 113 11.66 -2.10 -6.11
CA ILE A 113 10.78 -1.45 -5.12
C ILE A 113 11.57 -0.57 -4.16
N ALA A 114 12.71 -1.04 -3.65
CA ALA A 114 13.57 -0.25 -2.75
C ALA A 114 14.09 1.02 -3.44
N VAL A 115 14.53 0.92 -4.71
CA VAL A 115 14.95 2.08 -5.51
C VAL A 115 13.79 3.05 -5.73
N LEU A 116 12.63 2.56 -6.16
CA LEU A 116 11.43 3.39 -6.35
C LEU A 116 11.02 4.10 -5.07
N THR A 117 11.14 3.43 -3.93
CA THR A 117 10.85 4.00 -2.60
C THR A 117 11.78 5.18 -2.29
N VAL A 118 13.09 5.04 -2.54
CA VAL A 118 14.05 6.14 -2.38
C VAL A 118 13.78 7.27 -3.38
N VAL A 119 13.50 6.92 -4.65
CA VAL A 119 13.18 7.90 -5.71
C VAL A 119 11.94 8.71 -5.35
N TYR A 120 10.89 8.05 -4.85
CA TYR A 120 9.69 8.73 -4.37
C TYR A 120 10.01 9.71 -3.25
N ASN A 121 10.64 9.20 -2.18
CA ASN A 121 10.88 9.96 -0.97
C ASN A 121 11.78 11.19 -1.20
N ARG A 122 12.76 11.06 -2.11
CA ARG A 122 13.73 12.12 -2.38
C ARG A 122 13.30 13.08 -3.50
N PHE A 123 12.70 12.58 -4.57
CA PHE A 123 12.53 13.35 -5.81
C PHE A 123 11.08 13.49 -6.25
N ALA A 124 10.26 12.44 -6.14
CA ALA A 124 8.96 12.42 -6.82
C ALA A 124 7.80 12.94 -5.97
N LYS A 125 7.86 12.84 -4.63
CA LYS A 125 6.66 13.01 -3.77
C LYS A 125 5.92 14.34 -3.90
N HIS A 126 6.64 15.44 -4.16
CA HIS A 126 6.04 16.77 -4.33
C HIS A 126 5.59 17.06 -5.76
N HIS A 127 5.88 16.17 -6.72
CA HIS A 127 5.49 16.34 -8.11
C HIS A 127 4.07 15.81 -8.34
N VAL A 128 3.21 16.60 -8.99
CA VAL A 128 1.78 16.30 -9.18
C VAL A 128 1.55 14.99 -9.94
N PHE A 129 2.39 14.70 -10.94
CA PHE A 129 2.30 13.46 -11.72
C PHE A 129 3.19 12.33 -11.19
N PHE A 130 4.50 12.57 -11.06
CA PHE A 130 5.45 11.52 -10.66
C PHE A 130 5.26 11.03 -9.23
N GLY A 131 4.77 11.86 -8.29
CA GLY A 131 4.49 11.41 -6.92
C GLY A 131 3.48 10.26 -6.89
N PRO A 132 2.26 10.48 -7.42
CA PRO A 132 1.25 9.43 -7.59
C PRO A 132 1.73 8.21 -8.37
N LEU A 133 2.43 8.42 -9.48
CA LEU A 133 2.89 7.33 -10.33
C LEU A 133 3.90 6.42 -9.61
N VAL A 134 4.93 7.00 -8.98
CA VAL A 134 5.98 6.23 -8.32
C VAL A 134 5.45 5.52 -7.07
N MET A 135 4.55 6.16 -6.29
CA MET A 135 3.87 5.45 -5.18
C MET A 135 3.02 4.30 -5.65
N GLY A 136 2.30 4.50 -6.76
CA GLY A 136 1.57 3.44 -7.44
C GLY A 136 2.51 2.29 -7.83
N MET A 137 3.66 2.60 -8.44
CA MET A 137 4.64 1.59 -8.85
C MET A 137 5.22 0.82 -7.67
N CYS A 138 5.50 1.46 -6.53
CA CYS A 138 5.90 0.74 -5.32
C CYS A 138 4.85 -0.29 -4.91
N ARG A 139 3.57 0.07 -4.99
CA ARG A 139 2.47 -0.82 -4.62
C ARG A 139 2.22 -1.94 -5.64
N GLY A 140 2.23 -1.61 -6.93
CA GLY A 140 2.13 -2.60 -8.00
C GLY A 140 3.30 -3.58 -7.99
N GLY A 141 4.51 -3.08 -7.73
CA GLY A 141 5.69 -3.92 -7.51
C GLY A 141 5.52 -4.87 -6.34
N ASN A 142 4.90 -4.42 -5.24
CA ASN A 142 4.64 -5.28 -4.08
C ASN A 142 3.63 -6.40 -4.40
N LEU A 143 2.63 -6.15 -5.25
CA LEU A 143 1.74 -7.21 -5.76
C LEU A 143 2.52 -8.21 -6.65
N ILE A 144 3.39 -7.70 -7.53
CA ILE A 144 4.27 -8.53 -8.38
C ILE A 144 5.22 -9.37 -7.53
N LEU A 145 5.73 -8.84 -6.43
CA LEU A 145 6.57 -9.58 -5.48
C LEU A 145 5.82 -10.76 -4.83
N GLY A 146 4.49 -10.66 -4.66
CA GLY A 146 3.69 -11.83 -4.27
C GLY A 146 3.52 -12.83 -5.41
N MET A 147 3.35 -12.35 -6.65
CA MET A 147 3.21 -13.19 -7.84
C MET A 147 4.51 -13.93 -8.22
N SER A 148 5.68 -13.41 -7.83
CA SER A 148 6.99 -13.99 -8.13
C SER A 148 7.31 -15.30 -7.40
N VAL A 149 6.34 -15.83 -6.65
CA VAL A 149 6.33 -17.22 -6.20
C VAL A 149 6.48 -18.19 -7.38
N PHE A 150 5.90 -17.83 -8.54
CA PHE A 150 6.06 -18.54 -9.81
C PHE A 150 6.39 -17.54 -10.93
N PRO A 151 7.53 -17.67 -11.64
CA PRO A 151 7.91 -16.78 -12.74
C PRO A 151 6.84 -16.63 -13.83
N GLU A 152 6.14 -17.72 -14.16
CA GLU A 152 5.09 -17.77 -15.17
C GLU A 152 3.89 -16.90 -14.78
N SER A 153 3.59 -16.79 -13.48
CA SER A 153 2.52 -15.93 -12.97
C SER A 153 2.82 -14.45 -13.23
N VAL A 154 4.08 -14.03 -13.06
CA VAL A 154 4.49 -12.65 -13.34
C VAL A 154 4.33 -12.33 -14.83
N GLN A 155 4.66 -13.28 -15.71
CA GLN A 155 4.50 -13.09 -17.16
C GLN A 155 3.02 -13.03 -17.56
N GLN A 156 2.19 -13.91 -17.01
CA GLN A 156 0.77 -14.00 -17.36
C GLN A 156 -0.08 -12.87 -16.75
N TYR A 157 0.17 -12.53 -15.49
CA TYR A 157 -0.68 -11.66 -14.68
C TYR A 157 0.01 -10.38 -14.21
N GLY A 158 1.27 -10.13 -14.56
CA GLY A 158 2.00 -8.93 -14.15
C GLY A 158 1.31 -7.61 -14.55
N TRP A 159 0.50 -7.62 -15.61
CA TRP A 159 -0.32 -6.48 -16.02
C TRP A 159 -1.34 -6.05 -14.95
N ILE A 160 -1.78 -6.95 -14.05
CA ILE A 160 -2.70 -6.64 -12.95
C ILE A 160 -2.08 -5.59 -12.00
N ALA A 161 -0.76 -5.46 -11.96
CA ALA A 161 -0.07 -4.42 -11.20
C ALA A 161 -0.46 -2.99 -11.60
N LEU A 162 -1.00 -2.79 -12.82
CA LEU A 162 -1.56 -1.50 -13.24
C LEU A 162 -2.74 -1.05 -12.36
N VAL A 163 -3.45 -1.99 -11.75
CA VAL A 163 -4.60 -1.73 -10.88
C VAL A 163 -4.18 -1.04 -9.57
N PRO A 164 -3.31 -1.62 -8.72
CA PRO A 164 -2.80 -0.91 -7.54
C PRO A 164 -1.99 0.34 -7.92
N ILE A 165 -1.33 0.39 -9.09
CA ILE A 165 -0.69 1.62 -9.58
C ILE A 165 -1.71 2.74 -9.75
N ALA A 166 -2.81 2.49 -10.48
CA ALA A 166 -3.88 3.46 -10.69
C ALA A 166 -4.58 3.83 -9.38
N TYR A 167 -4.86 2.83 -8.54
CA TYR A 167 -5.56 3.02 -7.28
C TYR A 167 -4.77 3.86 -6.27
N ILE A 168 -3.50 3.52 -6.03
CA ILE A 168 -2.64 4.31 -5.14
C ILE A 168 -2.32 5.66 -5.78
N GLY A 169 -2.13 5.72 -7.10
CA GLY A 169 -1.98 6.99 -7.80
C GLY A 169 -3.16 7.93 -7.53
N ALA A 170 -4.39 7.42 -7.57
CA ALA A 170 -5.58 8.19 -7.22
C ALA A 170 -5.54 8.71 -5.77
N ILE A 171 -5.16 7.86 -4.81
CA ILE A 171 -5.04 8.23 -3.38
C ILE A 171 -3.95 9.28 -3.17
N THR A 172 -2.78 9.09 -3.76
CA THR A 172 -1.65 10.01 -3.64
C THR A 172 -1.94 11.35 -4.30
N LEU A 173 -2.68 11.36 -5.41
CA LEU A 173 -3.10 12.59 -6.07
C LEU A 173 -4.02 13.43 -5.17
N ILE A 174 -4.99 12.80 -4.50
CA ILE A 174 -5.90 13.52 -3.59
C ILE A 174 -5.21 13.92 -2.28
N SER A 175 -4.19 13.17 -1.82
CA SER A 175 -3.47 13.50 -0.58
C SER A 175 -2.57 14.72 -0.70
N GLN A 176 -2.06 15.03 -1.90
CA GLN A 176 -1.26 16.25 -2.14
C GLN A 176 -2.03 17.55 -1.86
N ASP A 177 -3.36 17.48 -2.00
CA ASP A 177 -4.29 18.60 -1.85
C ASP A 177 -4.90 18.69 -0.42
N GLU A 178 -4.48 17.82 0.51
CA GLU A 178 -5.12 17.67 1.84
C GLU A 178 -4.96 18.89 2.74
N VAL A 179 -3.82 19.60 2.66
CA VAL A 179 -3.47 20.70 3.59
C VAL A 179 -4.19 22.00 3.28
N HIS A 180 -4.44 22.31 2.01
CA HIS A 180 -4.97 23.61 1.57
C HIS A 180 -6.42 23.54 1.05
N GLY A 181 -7.03 22.35 1.06
CA GLY A 181 -8.30 22.10 0.36
C GLY A 181 -8.06 21.78 -1.11
N GLY A 182 -8.81 20.81 -1.64
CA GLY A 182 -8.49 20.17 -2.90
C GLY A 182 -9.27 20.68 -4.09
N LYS A 183 -8.70 20.51 -5.28
CA LYS A 183 -9.37 20.87 -6.53
C LYS A 183 -10.40 19.79 -6.85
N LYS A 184 -11.65 20.17 -7.15
CA LYS A 184 -12.67 19.19 -7.60
C LYS A 184 -12.17 18.31 -8.75
N ARG A 185 -11.32 18.86 -9.63
CA ARG A 185 -10.67 18.12 -10.72
C ARG A 185 -9.87 16.91 -10.24
N THR A 186 -9.06 17.01 -9.19
CA THR A 186 -8.24 15.89 -8.70
C THR A 186 -9.12 14.79 -8.10
N LEU A 187 -10.21 15.16 -7.42
CA LEU A 187 -11.20 14.22 -6.89
C LEU A 187 -11.97 13.48 -8.00
N TYR A 188 -12.34 14.17 -9.09
CA TYR A 188 -12.97 13.51 -10.25
C TYR A 188 -12.02 12.58 -11.00
N ILE A 189 -10.74 12.95 -11.12
CA ILE A 189 -9.71 12.06 -11.68
C ILE A 189 -9.56 10.81 -10.80
N ALA A 190 -9.55 10.96 -9.48
CA ALA A 190 -9.52 9.83 -8.56
C ALA A 190 -10.77 8.94 -8.70
N ALA A 191 -11.96 9.53 -8.84
CA ALA A 191 -13.19 8.78 -9.08
C ALA A 191 -13.13 7.96 -10.37
N LEU A 192 -12.59 8.54 -11.46
CA LEU A 192 -12.39 7.85 -12.74
C LEU A 192 -11.42 6.67 -12.58
N LEU A 193 -10.31 6.86 -11.88
CA LEU A 193 -9.33 5.79 -11.62
C LEU A 193 -9.92 4.68 -10.76
N TYR A 194 -10.70 5.01 -9.72
CA TYR A 194 -11.42 4.01 -8.92
C TYR A 194 -12.44 3.23 -9.75
N PHE A 195 -13.18 3.91 -10.63
CA PHE A 195 -14.10 3.24 -11.54
C PHE A 195 -13.37 2.27 -12.49
N ALA A 196 -12.22 2.67 -13.03
CA ALA A 196 -11.38 1.79 -13.86
C ALA A 196 -10.89 0.56 -13.08
N VAL A 197 -10.43 0.74 -11.83
CA VAL A 197 -10.01 -0.34 -10.93
C VAL A 197 -11.15 -1.35 -10.71
N LEU A 198 -12.34 -0.86 -10.33
CA LEU A 198 -13.50 -1.70 -10.07
C LEU A 198 -13.97 -2.43 -11.35
N SER A 199 -13.92 -1.76 -12.49
CA SER A 199 -14.27 -2.35 -13.79
C SER A 199 -13.34 -3.50 -14.14
N VAL A 200 -12.02 -3.32 -13.97
CA VAL A 200 -11.03 -4.38 -14.21
C VAL A 200 -11.25 -5.56 -13.26
N GLN A 201 -11.56 -5.31 -11.98
CA GLN A 201 -11.85 -6.37 -11.02
C GLN A 201 -13.10 -7.18 -11.40
N ILE A 202 -14.17 -6.51 -11.82
CA ILE A 202 -15.40 -7.15 -12.28
C ILE A 202 -15.13 -8.00 -13.53
N THR A 203 -14.43 -7.45 -14.52
CA THR A 203 -14.09 -8.16 -15.76
C THR A 203 -13.25 -9.40 -15.47
N VAL A 204 -12.17 -9.27 -14.69
CA VAL A 204 -11.31 -10.42 -14.36
C VAL A 204 -12.07 -11.47 -13.54
N ALA A 205 -12.88 -11.04 -12.56
CA ALA A 205 -13.70 -11.99 -11.79
C ALA A 205 -14.71 -12.72 -12.66
N SER A 206 -15.29 -12.04 -13.66
CA SER A 206 -16.16 -12.64 -14.68
C SER A 206 -15.42 -13.65 -15.55
N ASP A 207 -14.26 -13.27 -16.10
CA ASP A 207 -13.44 -14.12 -16.96
C ASP A 207 -12.94 -15.37 -16.23
N LYS A 208 -12.68 -15.26 -14.92
CA LYS A 208 -12.30 -16.38 -14.05
C LYS A 208 -13.48 -17.19 -13.53
N GLY A 209 -14.73 -16.82 -13.84
CA GLY A 209 -15.93 -17.51 -13.39
C GLY A 209 -16.29 -17.30 -11.91
N ASN A 210 -15.63 -16.37 -11.22
CA ASN A 210 -15.79 -16.10 -9.80
C ASN A 210 -16.45 -14.74 -9.51
N LEU A 211 -17.18 -14.16 -10.46
CA LEU A 211 -17.83 -12.86 -10.26
C LEU A 211 -18.78 -12.87 -9.06
N VAL A 212 -19.72 -13.82 -9.01
CA VAL A 212 -20.71 -13.93 -7.93
C VAL A 212 -20.06 -13.97 -6.53
N PRO A 213 -19.06 -14.84 -6.26
CA PRO A 213 -18.40 -14.84 -4.96
C PRO A 213 -17.48 -13.63 -4.73
N ALA A 214 -16.98 -12.96 -5.76
CA ALA A 214 -16.19 -11.73 -5.62
C ALA A 214 -17.04 -10.47 -5.37
N LEU A 215 -18.30 -10.44 -5.82
CA LEU A 215 -19.19 -9.27 -5.73
C LEU A 215 -19.31 -8.69 -4.32
N PRO A 216 -19.48 -9.45 -3.22
CA PRO A 216 -19.55 -8.88 -1.88
C PRO A 216 -18.31 -8.05 -1.51
N PHE A 217 -17.12 -8.48 -1.93
CA PHE A 217 -15.87 -7.79 -1.65
C PHE A 217 -15.72 -6.54 -2.52
N ILE A 218 -16.08 -6.63 -3.81
CA ILE A 218 -16.07 -5.49 -4.74
C ILE A 218 -17.08 -4.42 -4.29
N LEU A 219 -18.28 -4.82 -3.87
CA LEU A 219 -19.30 -3.91 -3.36
C LEU A 219 -18.88 -3.26 -2.04
N LEU A 220 -18.28 -4.02 -1.12
CA LEU A 220 -17.72 -3.48 0.11
C LEU A 220 -16.60 -2.47 -0.19
N HIS A 221 -15.68 -2.79 -1.10
CA HIS A 221 -14.61 -1.90 -1.52
C HIS A 221 -15.18 -0.62 -2.13
N THR A 222 -16.13 -0.75 -3.04
CA THR A 222 -16.84 0.37 -3.69
C THR A 222 -17.50 1.29 -2.66
N TRP A 223 -18.17 0.72 -1.67
CA TRP A 223 -18.83 1.49 -0.62
C TRP A 223 -17.82 2.24 0.26
N LEU A 224 -16.73 1.58 0.67
CA LEU A 224 -15.71 2.16 1.55
C LEU A 224 -14.97 3.33 0.90
N ILE A 225 -14.69 3.28 -0.40
CA ILE A 225 -14.01 4.37 -1.12
C ILE A 225 -15.00 5.42 -1.64
N GLY A 226 -16.18 5.00 -2.09
CA GLY A 226 -17.15 5.86 -2.76
C GLY A 226 -17.78 6.87 -1.83
N ARG A 227 -18.20 6.46 -0.62
CA ARG A 227 -18.88 7.37 0.32
C ARG A 227 -17.97 8.52 0.79
N PRO A 228 -16.73 8.29 1.24
CA PRO A 228 -15.82 9.38 1.61
C PRO A 228 -15.42 10.27 0.44
N LEU A 229 -15.16 9.68 -0.73
CA LEU A 229 -14.81 10.45 -1.93
C LEU A 229 -15.96 11.34 -2.39
N TRP A 230 -17.19 10.82 -2.38
CA TRP A 230 -18.39 11.62 -2.70
C TRP A 230 -18.52 12.83 -1.79
N ASN A 231 -18.35 12.64 -0.48
CA ASN A 231 -18.41 13.74 0.48
C ASN A 231 -17.33 14.80 0.21
N ALA A 232 -16.11 14.37 -0.13
CA ALA A 232 -15.02 15.28 -0.50
C ALA A 232 -15.31 16.03 -1.82
N ILE A 233 -15.95 15.38 -2.82
CA ILE A 233 -16.34 16.03 -4.09
C ILE A 233 -17.37 17.13 -3.85
N GLN A 234 -18.35 16.86 -2.98
CA GLN A 234 -19.39 17.83 -2.64
C GLN A 234 -18.81 19.03 -1.88
N ASN A 235 -17.91 18.77 -0.92
CA ASN A 235 -17.26 19.79 -0.11
C ASN A 235 -15.74 19.53 0.03
N PRO A 236 -14.89 20.07 -0.86
CA PRO A 236 -13.44 19.79 -0.93
C PRO A 236 -12.58 20.40 0.20
N VAL A 237 -12.98 20.24 1.45
CA VAL A 237 -12.21 20.71 2.62
C VAL A 237 -11.23 19.62 3.09
N GLY A 238 -10.07 20.05 3.61
CA GLY A 238 -8.99 19.17 4.08
C GLY A 238 -9.46 17.97 4.93
N PRO A 239 -10.31 18.14 5.97
CA PRO A 239 -10.78 17.02 6.79
C PRO A 239 -11.59 15.96 6.04
N LEU A 240 -12.31 16.31 4.97
CA LEU A 240 -13.05 15.35 4.15
C LEU A 240 -12.13 14.64 3.16
N ILE A 241 -11.14 15.35 2.63
CA ILE A 241 -10.09 14.77 1.79
C ILE A 241 -9.26 13.77 2.58
N GLY A 242 -8.82 14.11 3.79
CA GLY A 242 -8.09 13.19 4.66
C GLY A 242 -8.89 11.94 5.04
N LYS A 243 -10.22 12.06 5.21
CA LYS A 243 -11.10 10.88 5.37
C LYS A 243 -11.13 10.01 4.12
N ALA A 244 -11.16 10.61 2.93
CA ALA A 244 -11.11 9.89 1.66
C ALA A 244 -9.77 9.17 1.46
N VAL A 245 -8.64 9.84 1.76
CA VAL A 245 -7.29 9.25 1.74
C VAL A 245 -7.22 8.06 2.70
N LYS A 246 -7.59 8.25 3.98
CA LYS A 246 -7.55 7.19 5.00
C LYS A 246 -8.42 6.00 4.61
N ALA A 247 -9.63 6.24 4.12
CA ALA A 247 -10.51 5.20 3.63
C ALA A 247 -9.92 4.46 2.42
N GLY A 248 -9.33 5.19 1.47
CA GLY A 248 -8.65 4.61 0.32
C GLY A 248 -7.51 3.68 0.72
N VAL A 249 -6.63 4.11 1.63
CA VAL A 249 -5.50 3.29 2.13
C VAL A 249 -5.98 2.02 2.82
N ILE A 250 -6.94 2.13 3.76
CA ILE A 250 -7.44 0.96 4.50
C ILE A 250 -8.19 -0.01 3.57
N SER A 251 -8.89 0.52 2.57
CA SER A 251 -9.66 -0.30 1.62
C SER A 251 -8.80 -1.10 0.64
N LEU A 252 -7.47 -0.87 0.59
CA LEU A 252 -6.53 -1.75 -0.12
C LEU A 252 -6.67 -3.21 0.32
N ILE A 253 -6.95 -3.44 1.60
CA ILE A 253 -7.14 -4.79 2.13
C ILE A 253 -8.34 -5.45 1.47
N VAL A 254 -9.45 -4.72 1.30
CA VAL A 254 -10.66 -5.24 0.67
C VAL A 254 -10.46 -5.42 -0.83
N MET A 255 -9.76 -4.50 -1.49
CA MET A 255 -9.35 -4.65 -2.88
C MET A 255 -8.54 -5.94 -3.08
N ASN A 256 -7.54 -6.19 -2.24
CA ASN A 256 -6.73 -7.41 -2.30
C ASN A 256 -7.54 -8.67 -1.98
N ALA A 257 -8.46 -8.63 -1.01
CA ALA A 257 -9.37 -9.74 -0.73
C ALA A 257 -10.26 -10.07 -1.95
N SER A 258 -10.74 -9.05 -2.69
CA SER A 258 -11.51 -9.28 -3.92
C SER A 258 -10.68 -9.91 -5.03
N TRP A 259 -9.37 -9.61 -5.12
CA TRP A 259 -8.47 -10.33 -6.03
C TRP A 259 -8.34 -11.80 -5.67
N CYS A 260 -8.15 -12.12 -4.38
CA CYS A 260 -8.12 -13.50 -3.92
C CYS A 260 -9.40 -14.26 -4.29
N MET A 261 -10.58 -13.63 -4.11
CA MET A 261 -11.87 -14.22 -4.52
C MET A 261 -12.01 -14.37 -6.03
N ALA A 262 -11.62 -13.36 -6.81
CA ALA A 262 -11.70 -13.38 -8.27
C ALA A 262 -10.90 -14.55 -8.86
N PHE A 263 -9.80 -14.92 -8.21
CA PHE A 263 -8.96 -16.06 -8.56
C PHE A 263 -9.38 -17.38 -7.88
N GLY A 264 -10.47 -17.40 -7.11
CA GLY A 264 -11.07 -18.61 -6.53
C GLY A 264 -10.50 -19.04 -5.17
N LEU A 265 -9.53 -18.31 -4.61
CA LEU A 265 -8.92 -18.66 -3.31
C LEU A 265 -9.70 -18.03 -2.14
N TRP A 266 -10.89 -18.55 -1.89
CA TRP A 266 -11.77 -18.04 -0.83
C TRP A 266 -11.17 -18.05 0.59
N PRO A 267 -10.36 -19.04 1.03
CA PRO A 267 -9.78 -19.00 2.37
C PRO A 267 -8.79 -17.83 2.51
N VAL A 268 -8.01 -17.58 1.46
CA VAL A 268 -7.04 -16.48 1.41
C VAL A 268 -7.75 -15.14 1.39
N ALA A 269 -8.84 -15.02 0.65
CA ALA A 269 -9.65 -13.80 0.64
C ALA A 269 -10.20 -13.44 2.02
N LEU A 270 -10.70 -14.43 2.78
CA LEU A 270 -11.17 -14.22 4.14
C LEU A 270 -10.02 -13.87 5.09
N ALA A 271 -8.87 -14.53 4.96
CA ALA A 271 -7.67 -14.22 5.73
C ALA A 271 -7.19 -12.78 5.47
N VAL A 272 -7.16 -12.35 4.20
CA VAL A 272 -6.84 -10.96 3.82
C VAL A 272 -7.89 -10.01 4.39
N LEU A 273 -9.18 -10.29 4.24
CA LEU A 273 -10.24 -9.43 4.79
C LEU A 273 -10.15 -9.30 6.33
N ALA A 274 -9.73 -10.36 7.04
CA ALA A 274 -9.52 -10.34 8.48
C ALA A 274 -8.39 -9.39 8.92
N LEU A 275 -7.52 -8.96 8.01
CA LEU A 275 -6.54 -7.91 8.28
C LEU A 275 -7.18 -6.51 8.42
N LEU A 276 -8.39 -6.31 7.91
CA LEU A 276 -9.10 -5.03 7.97
C LEU A 276 -9.37 -4.56 9.41
N PRO A 277 -10.01 -5.33 10.30
CA PRO A 277 -10.20 -4.91 11.69
C PRO A 277 -8.86 -4.65 12.41
N LEU A 278 -7.83 -5.45 12.12
CA LEU A 278 -6.49 -5.23 12.67
C LEU A 278 -5.91 -3.88 12.23
N SER A 279 -5.97 -3.57 10.94
CA SER A 279 -5.51 -2.28 10.40
C SER A 279 -6.29 -1.11 11.00
N ILE A 280 -7.62 -1.23 11.17
CA ILE A 280 -8.46 -0.20 11.80
C ILE A 280 -8.09 0.00 13.28
N LEU A 281 -7.83 -1.08 14.03
CA LEU A 281 -7.42 -0.99 15.43
C LEU A 281 -6.05 -0.33 15.57
N LEU A 282 -5.08 -0.72 14.73
CA LEU A 282 -3.76 -0.10 14.69
C LEU A 282 -3.83 1.38 14.29
N ALA A 283 -4.74 1.74 13.37
CA ALA A 283 -4.97 3.11 12.92
C ALA A 283 -5.59 4.04 13.98
N LYS A 284 -6.03 3.50 15.14
CA LYS A 284 -6.43 4.28 16.32
C LYS A 284 -5.24 4.60 17.22
N VAL A 285 -4.19 3.78 17.17
CA VAL A 285 -3.01 3.88 18.05
C VAL A 285 -1.83 4.54 17.34
N PHE A 286 -1.70 4.32 16.03
CA PHE A 286 -0.62 4.80 15.18
C PHE A 286 -1.20 5.63 14.02
N ALA A 287 -0.49 6.70 13.65
CA ALA A 287 -0.87 7.53 12.51
C ALA A 287 -0.82 6.72 11.21
N VAL A 288 -1.83 6.92 10.35
CA VAL A 288 -1.95 6.27 9.03
C VAL A 288 -1.27 7.09 7.93
N THR A 289 -1.19 8.41 8.12
CA THR A 289 -0.70 9.41 7.16
C THR A 289 0.23 10.40 7.85
#